data_AF-A0A1Q5WQE3-F1
#
_entry.id   AF-A0A1Q5WQE3-F1
#
_cell.length_a   1.000
_cell.length_b   1.000
_cell.length_c   1.000
_cell.angle_alpha   90.00
_cell.angle_beta   90.00
_cell.angle_gamma   90.00
#
_symmetry.space_group_name_H-M   'P 1'
#
loop_
_entity.id
_entity.type
_entity.pdbx_description
1 polymer ?
#
loop_
_entity_poly.entity_id
_entity_poly.type
_entity_poly.pdbx_seq_one_letter_code
_entity_poly.pdbx_strand_id
1 'polypeptide(L)'
;MKDFLRAEVYFLRKDVAFKSITVLFALASLGLAVALGRIGGYALSSPIEPLRTAVSFSIFLYFIIPMFICFFITEGFEYGSVQNIIALGQSRQGYILGKYLLGVVVILWWLLQFFGLFLIVYLSAALITGSPVGHETTAEDISTAMRAVGLNILYLAAYSAVVMMLGVMIRKAASAIVATLFFVFGNFLLTGYLQGTSSAFLRLLSDHALMTQIMKFSGMYVENSQVILLTGTSDYVRAVLIPVIVIIVCLTTALLSLEKRDIHI
;
A
#
# COMPACT_ATOMS: atom_id res chain seq x y z
N MET A 1 -0.36 24.03 9.92
CA MET A 1 -0.72 22.68 9.43
C MET A 1 -1.93 22.64 8.49
N LYS A 2 -3.11 23.20 8.83
CA LYS A 2 -4.30 23.15 7.94
C LYS A 2 -4.06 23.77 6.56
N ASP A 3 -3.42 24.95 6.50
CA ASP A 3 -3.17 25.63 5.22
C ASP A 3 -2.10 24.92 4.38
N PHE A 4 -1.08 24.36 5.03
CA PHE A 4 -0.09 23.49 4.38
C PHE A 4 -0.76 22.28 3.72
N LEU A 5 -1.61 21.54 4.45
CA LEU A 5 -2.33 20.39 3.89
C LEU A 5 -3.25 20.78 2.73
N ARG A 6 -3.90 21.95 2.79
CA ARG A 6 -4.71 22.47 1.67
C ARG A 6 -3.86 22.75 0.43
N ALA A 7 -2.69 23.34 0.60
CA ALA A 7 -1.76 23.61 -0.50
C ALA A 7 -1.26 22.31 -1.15
N GLU A 8 -0.88 21.31 -0.34
CA GLU A 8 -0.45 20.00 -0.81
C GLU A 8 -1.57 19.24 -1.53
N VAL A 9 -2.81 19.29 -1.02
CA VAL A 9 -3.98 18.71 -1.71
C VAL A 9 -4.23 19.41 -3.05
N TYR A 10 -4.07 20.72 -3.11
CA TYR A 10 -4.19 21.47 -4.36
C TYR A 10 -3.10 21.07 -5.37
N PHE A 11 -1.87 20.90 -4.90
CA PHE A 11 -0.75 20.40 -5.70
C PHE A 11 -1.07 19.02 -6.28
N LEU A 12 -1.47 18.05 -5.44
CA LEU A 12 -1.84 16.70 -5.88
C LEU A 12 -2.96 16.69 -6.92
N ARG A 13 -3.97 17.55 -6.76
CA ARG A 13 -5.07 17.67 -7.73
C ARG A 13 -4.60 18.17 -9.09
N LYS A 14 -3.49 18.90 -9.15
CA LYS A 14 -2.92 19.38 -10.42
C LYS A 14 -1.91 18.40 -10.99
N ASP A 15 -1.24 17.64 -10.14
CA ASP A 15 -0.19 16.71 -10.51
C ASP A 15 -0.67 15.68 -11.56
N VAL A 16 0.14 15.55 -12.61
CA VAL A 16 -0.16 14.67 -13.76
C VAL A 16 0.08 13.22 -13.37
N ALA A 17 1.11 12.92 -12.57
CA ALA A 17 1.40 11.56 -12.14
C ALA A 17 0.28 11.01 -11.26
N PHE A 18 -0.21 11.78 -10.29
CA PHE A 18 -1.35 11.43 -9.45
C PHE A 18 -2.61 11.10 -10.28
N LYS A 19 -2.94 11.94 -11.27
CA LYS A 19 -4.07 11.68 -12.19
C LYS A 19 -3.85 10.43 -13.02
N SER A 20 -2.64 10.23 -13.51
CA SER A 20 -2.30 9.09 -14.37
C SER A 20 -2.41 7.77 -13.61
N ILE A 21 -1.93 7.72 -12.36
CA ILE A 21 -2.07 6.55 -11.48
C ILE A 21 -3.54 6.32 -11.10
N THR A 22 -4.29 7.39 -10.83
CA THR A 22 -5.74 7.32 -10.58
C THR A 22 -6.47 6.68 -11.76
N VAL A 23 -6.17 7.09 -12.99
CA VAL A 23 -6.73 6.48 -14.21
C VAL A 23 -6.26 5.03 -14.37
N LEU A 24 -4.98 4.75 -14.11
CA LEU A 24 -4.43 3.40 -14.17
C LEU A 24 -5.16 2.45 -13.22
N PHE A 25 -5.44 2.86 -11.98
CA PHE A 25 -6.19 2.03 -11.03
C PHE A 25 -7.67 1.86 -11.41
N ALA A 26 -8.30 2.86 -12.02
CA ALA A 26 -9.64 2.70 -12.59
C ALA A 26 -9.65 1.68 -13.74
N LEU A 27 -8.67 1.78 -14.66
CA LEU A 27 -8.55 0.84 -15.77
C LEU A 27 -8.18 -0.56 -15.30
N ALA A 28 -7.31 -0.69 -14.30
CA ALA A 28 -6.92 -1.97 -13.74
C ALA A 28 -8.11 -2.66 -13.05
N SER A 29 -8.93 -1.92 -12.30
CA SER A 29 -10.14 -2.49 -11.66
C SER A 29 -11.19 -2.89 -12.70
N LEU A 30 -11.44 -2.08 -13.73
CA LEU A 30 -12.32 -2.44 -14.85
C LEU A 30 -11.81 -3.68 -15.59
N GLY A 31 -10.54 -3.66 -15.99
CA GLY A 31 -9.89 -4.73 -16.72
C GLY A 31 -9.89 -6.04 -15.95
N LEU A 32 -9.62 -6.00 -14.65
CA LEU A 32 -9.66 -7.17 -13.77
C LEU A 32 -11.08 -7.74 -13.67
N ALA A 33 -12.10 -6.89 -13.51
CA ALA A 33 -13.49 -7.35 -13.42
C ALA A 33 -13.94 -8.05 -14.70
N VAL A 34 -13.61 -7.47 -15.86
CA VAL A 34 -13.90 -8.09 -17.17
C VAL A 34 -13.11 -9.38 -17.37
N ALA A 35 -11.83 -9.41 -17.01
CA ALA A 35 -10.98 -10.59 -17.18
C ALA A 35 -11.48 -11.77 -16.34
N LEU A 36 -11.77 -11.55 -15.06
CA LEU A 36 -12.29 -12.59 -14.18
C LEU A 36 -13.68 -13.06 -14.62
N GLY A 37 -14.55 -12.13 -15.01
CA GLY A 37 -15.87 -12.46 -15.55
C GLY A 37 -15.83 -13.32 -16.82
N ARG A 38 -14.82 -13.12 -17.68
CA ARG A 38 -14.62 -13.94 -18.89
C ARG A 38 -14.15 -15.37 -18.59
N ILE A 39 -13.35 -15.55 -17.54
CA ILE A 39 -12.74 -16.85 -17.22
C ILE A 39 -13.67 -17.69 -16.34
N GLY A 40 -14.23 -17.10 -15.28
CA GLY A 40 -15.02 -17.80 -14.26
C GLY A 40 -16.53 -17.56 -14.34
N GLY A 41 -16.99 -16.70 -15.25
CA GLY A 41 -18.36 -16.17 -15.23
C GLY A 41 -18.55 -15.10 -14.15
N TYR A 42 -19.80 -14.64 -13.99
CA TYR A 42 -20.20 -13.64 -12.99
C TYR A 42 -21.11 -14.22 -11.91
N ALA A 43 -21.14 -15.55 -11.76
CA ALA A 43 -21.88 -16.19 -10.68
C ALA A 43 -21.21 -15.90 -9.34
N LEU A 44 -21.98 -15.40 -8.38
CA LEU A 44 -21.49 -14.98 -7.07
C LEU A 44 -22.17 -15.78 -5.96
N SER A 45 -21.38 -16.31 -5.04
CA SER A 45 -21.85 -16.92 -3.79
C SER A 45 -22.35 -15.88 -2.79
N SER A 46 -21.76 -14.68 -2.80
CA SER A 46 -22.21 -13.54 -1.98
C SER A 46 -21.88 -12.20 -2.66
N PRO A 47 -22.57 -11.10 -2.30
CA PRO A 47 -22.31 -9.78 -2.89
C PRO A 47 -20.92 -9.21 -2.57
N ILE A 48 -20.24 -9.73 -1.54
CA ILE A 48 -18.94 -9.25 -1.06
C ILE A 48 -17.77 -10.08 -1.59
N GLU A 49 -18.05 -11.26 -2.14
CA GLU A 49 -17.05 -12.13 -2.76
C GLU A 49 -16.09 -11.41 -3.73
N PRO A 50 -16.54 -10.48 -4.60
CA PRO A 50 -15.62 -9.74 -5.48
C PRO A 50 -14.49 -9.04 -4.72
N LEU A 51 -14.75 -8.49 -3.53
CA LEU A 51 -13.70 -7.84 -2.73
C LEU A 51 -12.63 -8.84 -2.29
N ARG A 52 -13.02 -10.06 -1.89
CA ARG A 52 -12.07 -11.11 -1.50
C ARG A 52 -11.19 -11.52 -2.68
N THR A 53 -11.79 -11.69 -3.86
CA THR A 53 -11.04 -12.03 -5.08
C THR A 53 -10.08 -10.91 -5.48
N ALA A 54 -10.50 -9.65 -5.39
CA ALA A 54 -9.66 -8.50 -5.72
C ALA A 54 -8.43 -8.36 -4.81
N VAL A 55 -8.51 -8.80 -3.55
CA VAL A 55 -7.40 -8.75 -2.59
C VAL A 55 -6.22 -9.60 -3.07
N SER A 56 -6.46 -10.75 -3.70
CA SER A 56 -5.37 -11.55 -4.27
C SER A 56 -4.62 -10.80 -5.37
N PHE A 57 -5.29 -9.90 -6.07
CA PHE A 57 -4.64 -9.05 -7.07
C PHE A 57 -4.05 -7.76 -6.48
N SER A 58 -4.13 -7.51 -5.17
CA SER A 58 -3.67 -6.24 -4.59
C SER A 58 -2.15 -6.03 -4.63
N ILE A 59 -1.37 -7.06 -4.97
CA ILE A 59 0.10 -7.00 -4.92
C ILE A 59 0.69 -5.90 -5.83
N PHE A 60 0.08 -5.62 -6.97
CA PHE A 60 0.58 -4.58 -7.88
C PHE A 60 0.52 -3.18 -7.22
N LEU A 61 -0.39 -2.96 -6.27
CA LEU A 61 -0.50 -1.70 -5.52
C LEU A 61 0.79 -1.40 -4.76
N TYR A 62 1.45 -2.44 -4.22
CA TYR A 62 2.71 -2.32 -3.48
C TYR A 62 3.91 -2.01 -4.36
N PHE A 63 3.81 -2.16 -5.68
CA PHE A 63 4.83 -1.69 -6.59
C PHE A 63 4.59 -0.22 -6.97
N ILE A 64 3.36 0.16 -7.26
CA ILE A 64 3.05 1.49 -7.82
C ILE A 64 2.99 2.57 -6.74
N ILE A 65 2.26 2.31 -5.65
CA ILE A 65 1.96 3.31 -4.62
C ILE A 65 3.23 3.79 -3.90
N PRO A 66 4.14 2.90 -3.44
CA PRO A 66 5.36 3.35 -2.76
C PRO A 66 6.26 4.21 -3.64
N MET A 67 6.32 3.93 -4.95
CA MET A 67 7.08 4.76 -5.89
C MET A 67 6.53 6.19 -5.99
N PHE A 68 5.20 6.33 -6.14
CA PHE A 68 4.57 7.65 -6.16
C PHE A 68 4.80 8.42 -4.86
N ILE A 69 4.63 7.75 -3.73
CA ILE A 69 4.85 8.35 -2.40
C ILE A 69 6.29 8.82 -2.27
N CYS A 70 7.25 8.05 -2.79
CA CYS A 70 8.66 8.46 -2.81
C CYS A 70 8.87 9.77 -3.54
N PHE A 71 8.31 9.87 -4.76
CA PHE A 71 8.37 11.10 -5.54
C PHE A 71 7.72 12.27 -4.80
N PHE A 72 6.49 12.09 -4.31
CA PHE A 72 5.75 13.12 -3.59
C PHE A 72 6.46 13.65 -2.32
N ILE A 73 7.19 12.78 -1.62
CA ILE A 73 7.96 13.14 -0.43
C ILE A 73 9.25 13.87 -0.80
N THR A 74 9.94 13.41 -1.84
CA THR A 74 11.25 13.91 -2.23
C THR A 74 11.19 15.20 -3.06
N GLU A 75 10.06 15.46 -3.71
CA GLU A 75 9.76 16.67 -4.48
C GLU A 75 10.17 17.96 -3.75
N GLY A 76 9.82 18.09 -2.47
CA GLY A 76 10.14 19.28 -1.71
C GLY A 76 11.63 19.45 -1.37
N PHE A 77 12.39 18.35 -1.32
CA PHE A 77 13.84 18.39 -1.16
C PHE A 77 14.54 18.71 -2.49
N GLU A 78 14.04 18.17 -3.60
CA GLU A 78 14.61 18.36 -4.93
C GLU A 78 14.43 19.79 -5.44
N TYR A 79 13.25 20.38 -5.26
CA TYR A 79 12.98 21.76 -5.67
C TYR A 79 13.30 22.80 -4.59
N GLY A 80 13.83 22.37 -3.43
CA GLY A 80 14.19 23.26 -2.31
C GLY A 80 13.01 23.90 -1.59
N SER A 81 11.76 23.56 -1.92
CA SER A 81 10.56 24.15 -1.31
C SER A 81 10.47 23.89 0.20
N VAL A 82 11.09 22.81 0.69
CA VAL A 82 11.22 22.49 2.12
C VAL A 82 11.83 23.65 2.91
N GLN A 83 12.87 24.30 2.38
CA GLN A 83 13.51 25.43 3.07
C GLN A 83 12.54 26.59 3.23
N ASN A 84 11.82 26.94 2.16
CA ASN A 84 10.85 28.03 2.17
C ASN A 84 9.70 27.74 3.13
N ILE A 85 9.18 26.51 3.14
CA ILE A 85 8.07 26.11 4.02
C ILE A 85 8.48 26.17 5.50
N ILE A 86 9.70 25.76 5.82
CA ILE A 86 10.23 25.83 7.19
C ILE A 86 10.53 27.28 7.58
N ALA A 87 11.09 28.08 6.67
CA ALA A 87 11.34 29.51 6.90
C ALA A 87 10.04 30.31 7.12
N LEU A 88 8.93 29.88 6.52
CA LEU A 88 7.58 30.42 6.75
C LEU A 88 6.97 30.00 8.10
N GLY A 89 7.76 29.39 9.00
CA GLY A 89 7.36 29.09 10.38
C GLY A 89 6.67 27.74 10.58
N GLN A 90 6.67 26.82 9.59
CA GLN A 90 6.28 25.44 9.86
C GLN A 90 7.41 24.67 10.56
N SER A 91 7.05 23.86 11.56
CA SER A 91 8.01 22.97 12.20
C SER A 91 8.45 21.85 11.24
N ARG A 92 9.72 21.44 11.34
CA ARG A 92 10.29 20.30 10.58
C ARG A 92 9.46 19.03 10.76
N GLN A 93 9.02 18.77 11.99
CA GLN A 93 8.16 17.65 12.33
C GLN A 93 6.78 17.75 11.66
N GLY A 94 6.17 18.93 11.67
CA GLY A 94 4.88 19.18 11.04
C GLY A 94 4.90 18.98 9.53
N TYR A 95 6.02 19.30 8.88
CA TYR A 95 6.22 19.03 7.45
C TYR A 95 6.23 17.52 7.15
N ILE A 96 7.09 16.74 7.82
CA ILE A 96 7.19 15.28 7.60
C ILE A 96 5.84 14.60 7.91
N LEU A 97 5.27 14.90 9.07
CA LEU A 97 4.04 14.24 9.52
C LEU A 97 2.86 14.64 8.64
N GLY A 98 2.82 15.88 8.15
CA GLY A 98 1.85 16.34 7.16
C GLY A 98 1.95 15.60 5.82
N LYS A 99 3.16 15.48 5.26
CA LYS A 99 3.40 14.71 4.02
C LYS A 99 3.04 13.23 4.21
N TYR A 100 3.36 12.62 5.35
CA TYR A 100 3.01 11.24 5.66
C TYR A 100 1.48 11.03 5.73
N LEU A 101 0.78 11.85 6.53
CA LEU A 101 -0.68 11.78 6.66
C LEU A 101 -1.38 11.93 5.32
N LEU A 102 -0.91 12.86 4.50
CA LEU A 102 -1.48 13.10 3.18
C LEU A 102 -1.17 11.95 2.21
N GLY A 103 0.01 11.32 2.31
CA GLY A 103 0.31 10.05 1.66
C GLY A 103 -0.67 8.94 2.06
N VAL A 104 -0.99 8.81 3.34
CA VAL A 104 -1.98 7.83 3.83
C VAL A 104 -3.38 8.11 3.30
N VAL A 105 -3.79 9.38 3.20
CA VAL A 105 -5.07 9.76 2.58
C VAL A 105 -5.11 9.38 1.10
N VAL A 106 -4.01 9.59 0.36
CA VAL A 106 -3.89 9.16 -1.04
C VAL A 106 -4.00 7.64 -1.18
N ILE A 107 -3.32 6.88 -0.30
CA ILE A 107 -3.43 5.41 -0.24
C ILE A 107 -4.88 5.00 -0.05
N LEU A 108 -5.57 5.59 0.94
CA LEU A 108 -6.96 5.27 1.25
C LEU A 108 -7.86 5.55 0.04
N TRP A 109 -7.67 6.70 -0.61
CA TRP A 109 -8.40 7.06 -1.83
C TRP A 109 -8.21 6.03 -2.95
N TRP A 110 -6.97 5.64 -3.24
CA TRP A 110 -6.69 4.66 -4.30
C TRP A 110 -7.16 3.26 -3.98
N LEU A 111 -7.11 2.83 -2.72
CA LEU A 111 -7.67 1.55 -2.30
C LEU A 111 -9.20 1.56 -2.42
N LEU A 112 -9.86 2.61 -1.96
CA LEU A 112 -11.31 2.78 -2.11
C LEU A 112 -11.70 2.77 -3.58
N GLN A 113 -10.94 3.47 -4.42
CA GLN A 113 -11.17 3.51 -5.85
C GLN A 113 -10.99 2.12 -6.49
N PHE A 114 -9.88 1.44 -6.23
CA PHE A 114 -9.59 0.14 -6.83
C PHE A 114 -10.61 -0.92 -6.40
N PHE A 115 -10.79 -1.12 -5.08
CA PHE A 115 -11.70 -2.13 -4.55
C PHE A 115 -13.17 -1.77 -4.75
N GLY A 116 -13.53 -0.50 -4.55
CA GLY A 116 -14.91 -0.03 -4.70
C GLY A 116 -15.37 -0.06 -6.15
N LEU A 117 -14.53 0.39 -7.09
CA LEU A 117 -14.87 0.33 -8.51
C LEU A 117 -14.94 -1.12 -9.00
N PHE A 118 -14.01 -1.98 -8.58
CA PHE A 118 -14.06 -3.40 -8.89
C PHE A 118 -15.37 -4.04 -8.44
N LEU A 119 -15.79 -3.79 -7.20
CA LEU A 119 -17.05 -4.30 -6.64
C LEU A 119 -18.26 -3.84 -7.46
N ILE A 120 -18.36 -2.54 -7.72
CA ILE A 120 -19.50 -1.95 -8.47
C ILE A 120 -19.58 -2.55 -9.87
N VAL A 121 -18.45 -2.62 -10.57
CA VAL A 121 -18.40 -3.14 -11.94
C VAL A 121 -18.75 -4.61 -12.00
N TYR A 122 -18.20 -5.42 -11.08
CA TYR A 122 -18.44 -6.86 -11.06
C TYR A 122 -19.91 -7.18 -10.75
N LEU A 123 -20.51 -6.50 -9.77
CA LEU A 123 -21.94 -6.64 -9.47
C LEU A 123 -22.82 -6.17 -10.63
N SER A 124 -22.48 -5.05 -11.26
CA SER A 124 -23.20 -4.54 -12.44
C SER A 124 -23.16 -5.55 -13.58
N ALA A 125 -22.02 -6.18 -13.82
CA ALA A 125 -21.87 -7.21 -14.84
C ALA A 125 -22.65 -8.49 -14.51
N ALA A 126 -22.67 -8.92 -13.25
CA ALA A 126 -23.51 -10.03 -12.79
C ALA A 126 -25.00 -9.77 -13.07
N LEU A 127 -25.48 -8.56 -12.76
CA LEU A 127 -26.87 -8.15 -13.01
C LEU A 127 -27.20 -8.11 -14.50
N ILE A 128 -26.32 -7.56 -15.35
CA ILE A 128 -26.54 -7.47 -16.80
C ILE A 128 -26.56 -8.86 -17.44
N THR A 129 -25.72 -9.77 -16.96
CA THR A 129 -25.64 -11.14 -17.49
C THR A 129 -26.71 -12.08 -16.93
N GLY A 130 -27.50 -11.63 -15.94
CA GLY A 130 -28.48 -12.48 -15.25
C GLY A 130 -27.84 -13.59 -14.43
N SER A 131 -26.56 -13.44 -14.05
CA SER A 131 -25.85 -14.43 -13.25
C SER A 131 -26.42 -14.49 -11.83
N PRO A 132 -26.46 -15.67 -11.19
CA PRO A 132 -26.97 -15.79 -9.83
C PRO A 132 -26.08 -15.01 -8.86
N VAL A 133 -26.71 -14.19 -8.02
CA VAL A 133 -26.06 -13.50 -6.90
C VAL A 133 -26.64 -14.06 -5.61
N GLY A 134 -25.79 -14.72 -4.82
CA GLY A 134 -26.19 -15.24 -3.52
C GLY A 134 -26.71 -14.14 -2.60
N HIS A 135 -27.73 -14.47 -1.82
CA HIS A 135 -28.42 -13.50 -0.95
C HIS A 135 -27.86 -13.49 0.48
N GLU A 136 -27.17 -14.54 0.88
CA GLU A 136 -26.61 -14.66 2.23
C GLU A 136 -25.22 -14.05 2.25
N THR A 137 -25.12 -12.86 2.86
CA THR A 137 -23.83 -12.32 3.26
C THR A 137 -23.61 -12.74 4.70
N THR A 138 -22.70 -13.68 4.94
CA THR A 138 -22.39 -14.05 6.32
C THR A 138 -21.61 -12.93 6.99
N ALA A 139 -21.74 -12.78 8.31
CA ALA A 139 -20.92 -11.83 9.08
C ALA A 139 -19.42 -12.11 8.90
N GLU A 140 -19.05 -13.37 8.68
CA GLU A 140 -17.70 -13.82 8.39
C GLU A 140 -17.21 -13.30 7.03
N ASP A 141 -18.08 -13.22 6.03
CA ASP A 141 -17.77 -12.65 4.71
C ASP A 141 -17.36 -11.20 4.74
N ILE A 142 -18.17 -10.40 5.43
CA ILE A 142 -17.88 -8.99 5.69
C ILE A 142 -16.57 -8.87 6.49
N SER A 143 -16.42 -9.64 7.57
CA SER A 143 -15.24 -9.53 8.44
C SER A 143 -13.94 -9.82 7.68
N THR A 144 -13.91 -10.86 6.85
CA THR A 144 -12.71 -11.25 6.11
C THR A 144 -12.36 -10.23 5.04
N ALA A 145 -13.35 -9.73 4.30
CA ALA A 145 -13.12 -8.69 3.29
C ALA A 145 -12.62 -7.38 3.92
N MET A 146 -13.26 -6.93 5.00
CA MET A 146 -12.86 -5.72 5.71
C MET A 146 -11.48 -5.85 6.35
N ARG A 147 -11.14 -7.02 6.92
CA ARG A 147 -9.80 -7.30 7.43
C ARG A 147 -8.74 -7.21 6.34
N ALA A 148 -9.00 -7.82 5.18
CA ALA A 148 -8.07 -7.78 4.06
C ALA A 148 -7.83 -6.35 3.54
N VAL A 149 -8.89 -5.55 3.38
CA VAL A 149 -8.75 -4.13 2.99
C VAL A 149 -8.01 -3.35 4.07
N GLY A 150 -8.33 -3.57 5.35
CA GLY A 150 -7.67 -2.92 6.48
C GLY A 150 -6.17 -3.24 6.55
N LEU A 151 -5.80 -4.50 6.35
CA LEU A 151 -4.39 -4.92 6.26
C LEU A 151 -3.70 -4.27 5.06
N ASN A 152 -4.35 -4.17 3.90
CA ASN A 152 -3.76 -3.46 2.76
C ASN A 152 -3.46 -1.98 3.08
N ILE A 153 -4.38 -1.27 3.76
CA ILE A 153 -4.15 0.10 4.21
C ILE A 153 -2.93 0.16 5.15
N LEU A 154 -2.89 -0.71 6.15
CA LEU A 154 -1.83 -0.73 7.17
C LEU A 154 -0.45 -1.02 6.56
N TYR A 155 -0.36 -2.00 5.66
CA TYR A 155 0.89 -2.34 5.01
C TYR A 155 1.36 -1.27 4.03
N LEU A 156 0.46 -0.69 3.23
CA LEU A 156 0.84 0.43 2.36
C LEU A 156 1.26 1.66 3.18
N ALA A 157 0.64 1.90 4.34
CA ALA A 157 1.09 2.95 5.28
C ALA A 157 2.48 2.65 5.86
N ALA A 158 2.84 1.39 6.08
CA ALA A 158 4.18 0.98 6.49
C ALA A 158 5.21 1.17 5.37
N TYR A 159 4.88 0.79 4.13
CA TYR A 159 5.73 1.08 2.97
C TYR A 159 5.93 2.60 2.79
N SER A 160 4.88 3.39 2.95
CA SER A 160 4.96 4.86 2.94
C SER A 160 5.93 5.40 3.99
N ALA A 161 5.92 4.85 5.21
CA ALA A 161 6.84 5.25 6.28
C ALA A 161 8.30 4.90 5.96
N VAL A 162 8.56 3.71 5.41
CA VAL A 162 9.92 3.31 4.97
C VAL A 162 10.41 4.24 3.86
N VAL A 163 9.57 4.50 2.86
CA VAL A 163 9.88 5.38 1.75
C VAL A 163 10.12 6.81 2.22
N MET A 164 9.35 7.30 3.19
CA MET A 164 9.58 8.60 3.83
C MET A 164 10.96 8.68 4.47
N MET A 165 11.33 7.67 5.26
CA MET A 165 12.64 7.58 5.88
C MET A 165 13.77 7.61 4.82
N LEU A 166 13.66 6.79 3.78
CA LEU A 166 14.63 6.76 2.68
C LEU A 166 14.71 8.11 1.94
N GLY A 167 13.56 8.71 1.63
CA GLY A 167 13.47 10.00 0.96
C GLY A 167 14.14 11.13 1.76
N VAL A 168 13.90 11.18 3.07
CA VAL A 168 14.52 12.17 3.97
C VAL A 168 16.04 11.97 4.11
N MET A 169 16.51 10.72 4.12
CA MET A 169 17.94 10.40 4.24
C MET A 169 18.72 10.70 2.95
N ILE A 170 18.12 10.43 1.79
CA ILE A 170 18.77 10.54 0.48
C ILE A 170 18.62 11.95 -0.13
N ARG A 171 17.47 12.60 0.07
CA ARG A 171 17.13 13.97 -0.42
C ARG A 171 17.16 14.20 -1.93
N LYS A 172 17.55 13.20 -2.73
CA LYS A 172 17.47 13.19 -4.19
C LYS A 172 16.42 12.19 -4.65
N ALA A 173 15.40 12.65 -5.39
CA ALA A 173 14.28 11.81 -5.79
C ALA A 173 14.71 10.57 -6.58
N ALA A 174 15.57 10.73 -7.60
CA ALA A 174 16.04 9.61 -8.42
C ALA A 174 16.70 8.50 -7.57
N SER A 175 17.62 8.86 -6.68
CA SER A 175 18.29 7.90 -5.80
C SER A 175 17.34 7.27 -4.77
N ALA A 176 16.37 8.05 -4.25
CA ALA A 176 15.38 7.55 -3.31
C ALA A 176 14.39 6.57 -3.98
N ILE A 177 14.01 6.82 -5.24
CA ILE A 177 13.17 5.92 -6.03
C ILE A 177 13.90 4.60 -6.28
N VAL A 178 15.18 4.66 -6.66
CA VAL A 178 16.01 3.44 -6.82
C VAL A 178 16.09 2.66 -5.51
N ALA A 179 16.35 3.32 -4.38
CA ALA A 179 16.37 2.66 -3.08
C ALA A 179 15.00 2.05 -2.71
N THR A 180 13.91 2.75 -3.03
CA THR A 180 12.53 2.27 -2.83
C THR A 180 12.26 1.02 -3.66
N LEU A 181 12.68 1.01 -4.93
CA LEU A 181 12.58 -0.15 -5.81
C LEU A 181 13.35 -1.34 -5.24
N PHE A 182 14.61 -1.14 -4.85
CA PHE A 182 15.41 -2.19 -4.21
C PHE A 182 14.75 -2.71 -2.92
N PHE A 183 14.12 -1.83 -2.13
CA PHE A 183 13.40 -2.25 -0.93
C PHE A 183 12.17 -3.11 -1.28
N VAL A 184 11.31 -2.65 -2.19
CA VAL A 184 10.08 -3.38 -2.59
C VAL A 184 10.43 -4.72 -3.23
N PHE A 185 11.32 -4.73 -4.22
CA PHE A 185 11.76 -5.97 -4.89
C PHE A 185 12.56 -6.87 -3.96
N GLY A 186 13.42 -6.30 -3.11
CA GLY A 186 14.14 -7.06 -2.08
C GLY A 186 13.16 -7.80 -1.17
N ASN A 187 12.15 -7.11 -0.63
CA ASN A 187 11.11 -7.74 0.20
C ASN A 187 10.36 -8.87 -0.53
N PHE A 188 10.08 -8.66 -1.82
CA PHE A 188 9.47 -9.68 -2.68
C PHE A 188 10.35 -10.92 -2.84
N LEU A 189 11.65 -10.76 -3.09
CA LEU A 189 12.60 -11.87 -3.18
C LEU A 189 12.73 -12.63 -1.85
N LEU A 190 12.72 -11.93 -0.72
CA LEU A 190 12.79 -12.53 0.62
C LEU A 190 11.60 -13.47 0.90
N THR A 191 10.43 -13.18 0.32
CA THR A 191 9.18 -13.88 0.61
C THR A 191 9.16 -15.31 0.06
N GLY A 192 9.74 -15.54 -1.12
CA GLY A 192 9.69 -16.85 -1.79
C GLY A 192 11.02 -17.59 -1.86
N TYR A 193 12.14 -16.87 -2.00
CA TYR A 193 13.42 -17.53 -2.32
C TYR A 193 14.17 -18.01 -1.08
N LEU A 194 14.02 -17.32 0.06
CA LEU A 194 14.81 -17.60 1.26
C LEU A 194 14.18 -18.57 2.25
N GLN A 195 12.92 -18.96 2.05
CA GLN A 195 12.21 -19.86 2.94
C GLN A 195 12.81 -21.28 2.97
N GLY A 196 13.26 -21.78 1.81
CA GLY A 196 13.91 -23.08 1.67
C GLY A 196 15.38 -23.12 2.12
N THR A 197 15.95 -21.98 2.55
CA THR A 197 17.38 -21.93 2.93
C THR A 197 17.64 -22.68 4.22
N SER A 198 18.84 -23.23 4.41
CA SER A 198 19.23 -23.92 5.66
C SER A 198 19.51 -22.96 6.82
N SER A 199 19.61 -21.65 6.56
CA SER A 199 19.94 -20.65 7.57
C SER A 199 18.69 -20.23 8.36
N ALA A 200 18.70 -20.49 9.67
CA ALA A 200 17.62 -20.09 10.59
C ALA A 200 17.38 -18.58 10.59
N PHE A 201 18.43 -17.77 10.43
CA PHE A 201 18.32 -16.31 10.38
C PHE A 201 17.57 -15.84 9.12
N LEU A 202 17.88 -16.40 7.96
CA LEU A 202 17.23 -16.04 6.70
C LEU A 202 15.76 -16.47 6.66
N ARG A 203 15.44 -17.62 7.26
CA ARG A 203 14.04 -18.04 7.47
C ARG A 203 13.28 -17.07 8.36
N LEU A 204 13.86 -16.67 9.49
CA LEU A 204 13.24 -15.70 10.39
C LEU A 204 12.99 -14.35 9.70
N LEU A 205 13.95 -13.88 8.89
CA LEU A 205 13.80 -12.66 8.09
C LEU A 205 12.70 -12.78 7.03
N SER A 206 12.63 -13.93 6.35
CA SER A 206 11.57 -14.22 5.40
C SER A 206 10.20 -14.22 6.06
N ASP A 207 10.04 -14.88 7.21
CA ASP A 207 8.78 -14.97 7.95
C ASP A 207 8.25 -13.62 8.43
N HIS A 208 9.15 -12.67 8.71
CA HIS A 208 8.80 -11.34 9.22
C HIS A 208 8.86 -10.24 8.16
N ALA A 209 9.17 -10.58 6.91
CA ALA A 209 9.15 -9.62 5.81
C ALA A 209 7.72 -9.11 5.58
N LEU A 210 7.59 -7.82 5.22
CA LEU A 210 6.29 -7.20 4.96
C LEU A 210 5.57 -7.92 3.81
N MET A 211 6.30 -8.22 2.74
CA MET A 211 5.73 -8.88 1.57
C MET A 211 5.26 -10.31 1.86
N THR A 212 5.92 -11.05 2.76
CA THR A 212 5.47 -12.38 3.19
C THR A 212 4.09 -12.32 3.82
N GLN A 213 3.90 -11.36 4.72
CA GLN A 213 2.60 -11.19 5.36
C GLN A 213 1.54 -10.70 4.38
N ILE A 214 1.91 -9.85 3.41
CA ILE A 214 1.03 -9.43 2.31
C ILE A 214 0.58 -10.64 1.50
N MET A 215 1.50 -11.50 1.06
CA MET A 215 1.13 -12.70 0.31
C MET A 215 0.23 -13.64 1.12
N LYS A 216 0.45 -13.76 2.43
CA LYS A 216 -0.37 -14.60 3.33
C LYS A 216 -1.81 -14.09 3.43
N PHE A 217 -2.02 -12.80 3.70
CA PHE A 217 -3.39 -12.28 3.77
C PHE A 217 -4.05 -12.07 2.40
N SER A 218 -3.26 -11.91 1.34
CA SER A 218 -3.76 -11.88 -0.04
C SER A 218 -4.07 -13.26 -0.62
N GLY A 219 -3.79 -14.35 0.12
CA GLY A 219 -4.06 -15.71 -0.34
C GLY A 219 -3.20 -16.16 -1.52
N MET A 220 -2.04 -15.52 -1.70
CA MET A 220 -1.08 -15.85 -2.76
C MET A 220 0.15 -16.58 -2.26
N TYR A 221 0.29 -16.71 -0.94
CA TYR A 221 1.44 -17.39 -0.36
C TYR A 221 1.27 -18.90 -0.48
N VAL A 222 2.17 -19.54 -1.21
CA VAL A 222 2.15 -21.00 -1.46
C VAL A 222 3.42 -21.60 -0.89
N GLU A 223 3.27 -22.58 0.01
CA GLU A 223 4.36 -23.37 0.55
C GLU A 223 4.00 -24.85 0.40
N ASN A 224 4.93 -25.68 -0.07
CA ASN A 224 4.72 -27.12 -0.28
C ASN A 224 3.44 -27.45 -1.09
N SER A 225 3.14 -26.63 -2.12
CA SER A 225 1.93 -26.73 -2.95
C SER A 225 0.60 -26.48 -2.23
N GLN A 226 0.63 -25.89 -1.03
CA GLN A 226 -0.55 -25.49 -0.27
C GLN A 226 -0.57 -23.97 -0.09
N VAL A 227 -1.75 -23.37 -0.26
CA VAL A 227 -1.95 -21.95 0.03
C VAL A 227 -1.98 -21.77 1.54
N ILE A 228 -1.02 -21.02 2.07
CA ILE A 228 -0.97 -20.70 3.50
C ILE A 228 -1.61 -19.33 3.72
N LEU A 229 -2.71 -19.36 4.44
CA LEU A 229 -3.44 -18.17 4.88
C LEU A 229 -3.04 -17.79 6.29
N LEU A 230 -3.43 -16.60 6.73
CA LEU A 230 -3.34 -16.23 8.15
C LEU A 230 -4.31 -17.12 8.95
N THR A 231 -3.76 -18.09 9.69
CA THR A 231 -4.54 -19.05 10.47
C THR A 231 -4.25 -18.90 11.96
N GLY A 232 -5.27 -18.54 12.74
CA GLY A 232 -5.16 -18.37 14.18
C GLY A 232 -4.74 -16.97 14.63
N THR A 233 -5.02 -16.66 15.91
CA THR A 233 -4.84 -15.33 16.50
C THR A 233 -3.40 -14.83 16.48
N SER A 234 -2.43 -15.73 16.67
CA SER A 234 -1.00 -15.40 16.64
C SER A 234 -0.57 -14.79 15.30
N ASP A 235 -1.03 -15.35 14.18
CA ASP A 235 -0.67 -14.88 12.83
C ASP A 235 -1.27 -13.51 12.54
N TYR A 236 -2.52 -13.28 12.95
CA TYR A 236 -3.15 -11.96 12.82
C TYR A 236 -2.46 -10.90 13.69
N VAL A 237 -2.10 -11.25 14.93
CA VAL A 237 -1.36 -10.35 15.82
C VAL A 237 -0.01 -9.98 15.19
N ARG A 238 0.69 -10.95 14.60
CA ARG A 238 1.94 -10.72 13.87
C ARG A 238 1.73 -9.81 12.65
N ALA A 239 0.71 -10.07 11.84
CA ALA A 239 0.39 -9.28 10.65
C ALA A 239 0.03 -7.82 10.99
N VAL A 240 -0.49 -7.54 12.20
CA VAL A 240 -0.76 -6.17 12.64
C VAL A 240 0.47 -5.53 13.29
N LEU A 241 1.19 -6.25 14.15
CA LEU A 241 2.32 -5.68 14.90
C LEU A 241 3.51 -5.31 14.01
N ILE A 242 3.85 -6.15 13.02
CA ILE A 242 5.00 -5.89 12.13
C ILE A 242 4.89 -4.51 11.46
N PRO A 243 3.83 -4.20 10.69
CA PRO A 243 3.74 -2.90 10.02
C PRO A 243 3.64 -1.73 11.01
N VAL A 244 3.00 -1.90 12.18
CA VAL A 244 2.95 -0.86 13.22
C VAL A 244 4.34 -0.52 13.76
N ILE A 245 5.15 -1.54 14.08
CA ILE A 245 6.53 -1.36 14.54
C ILE A 245 7.36 -0.67 13.45
N VAL A 246 7.22 -1.10 12.19
CA VAL A 246 7.91 -0.48 11.05
C VAL A 246 7.54 1.00 10.91
N ILE A 247 6.24 1.35 11.01
CA ILE A 247 5.79 2.75 10.95
C ILE A 247 6.46 3.58 12.05
N ILE A 248 6.42 3.09 13.30
CA ILE A 248 6.99 3.81 14.43
C ILE A 248 8.49 4.03 14.21
N VAL A 249 9.26 2.97 13.94
CA VAL A 249 10.72 3.03 13.80
C VAL A 249 11.14 3.90 12.61
N CYS A 250 10.46 3.79 11.47
CA CYS A 250 10.80 4.58 10.28
C CYS A 250 10.45 6.06 10.44
N LEU A 251 9.29 6.38 11.02
CA LEU A 251 8.92 7.77 11.27
C LEU A 251 9.82 8.42 12.32
N THR A 252 10.15 7.74 13.42
CA THR A 252 11.08 8.29 14.42
C THR A 252 12.46 8.52 13.81
N THR A 253 12.96 7.58 13.00
CA THR A 253 14.25 7.72 12.31
C THR A 253 14.23 8.89 11.32
N ALA A 254 13.15 9.05 10.55
CA ALA A 254 12.99 10.16 9.63
C ALA A 254 12.99 11.53 10.35
N LEU A 255 12.27 11.63 11.46
CA LEU A 255 12.21 12.86 12.27
C LEU A 255 13.57 13.21 12.87
N LEU A 256 14.25 12.24 13.51
CA LEU A 256 15.58 12.45 14.08
C LEU A 256 16.63 12.84 13.03
N SER A 257 16.54 12.24 11.84
CA SER A 257 17.43 12.56 10.71
C SER A 257 17.24 13.98 10.21
N LEU A 258 16.00 14.48 10.14
CA LEU A 258 15.70 15.85 9.70
C LEU A 258 16.06 16.90 10.76
N GLU A 259 15.94 16.58 12.04
CA GLU A 259 16.34 17.51 13.12
C GLU A 259 17.85 17.72 13.16
N LYS A 260 18.63 16.65 13.06
CA LYS A 260 20.09 16.71 13.22
C LYS A 260 20.84 17.26 12.01
N ARG A 261 20.21 17.32 10.84
CA ARG A 261 20.86 17.76 9.61
C ARG A 261 20.34 19.11 9.17
N ASP A 262 21.25 20.05 8.97
CA ASP A 262 20.91 21.30 8.33
C ASP A 262 20.41 21.07 6.90
N ILE A 263 19.49 21.94 6.50
CA ILE A 263 18.86 21.91 5.20
C ILE A 263 19.65 22.91 4.37
N HIS A 264 20.76 22.46 3.79
CA HIS A 264 21.52 23.20 2.77
C HIS A 264 21.25 22.54 1.41
N ILE A 265 21.06 23.35 0.38
CA ILE A 265 20.98 22.91 -1.03
C ILE A 265 22.39 22.68 -1.53
#